data_AF-A0A959EAR0-F1
#
_entry.id   AF-A0A959EAR0-F1
#
_cell.length_a   1.000
_cell.length_b   1.000
_cell.length_c   1.000
_cell.angle_alpha   90.00
_cell.angle_beta   90.00
_cell.angle_gamma   90.00
#
_symmetry.space_group_name_H-M   'P 1'
#
loop_
_entity.id
_entity.type
_entity.pdbx_description
1 polymer ?
#
loop_
_entity_poly.entity_id
_entity_poly.type
_entity_poly.pdbx_seq_one_letter_code
_entity_poly.pdbx_strand_id
1 'polypeptide(L)' 'PSQSLTELITKSAAYFEGGVLSYWLVLPDLRSIYVFSAPGEYESFNKEDKLEDPRLEIELELKDIFK' A
#
# COMPACT_ATOMS: atom_id res chain seq x y z
N PRO A 1 -6.58 5.88 15.50
CA PRO A 1 -5.21 5.47 15.07
C PRO A 1 -4.23 6.65 15.22
N SER A 2 -3.11 6.47 15.93
CA SER A 2 -2.16 7.55 16.26
C SER A 2 -0.83 7.46 15.49
N GLN A 3 -0.71 6.52 14.55
CA GLN A 3 0.52 6.35 13.79
C GLN A 3 0.61 7.44 12.72
N SER A 4 1.74 8.14 12.69
CA SER A 4 1.99 9.14 11.65
C SER A 4 2.29 8.44 10.32
N LEU A 5 1.89 9.07 9.21
CA LEU A 5 2.22 8.59 7.87
C LEU A 5 3.73 8.38 7.69
N THR A 6 4.54 9.30 8.23
CA THR A 6 6.00 9.23 8.21
C THR A 6 6.52 7.97 8.91
N GLU A 7 5.94 7.58 10.06
CA GLU A 7 6.35 6.38 10.78
C GLU A 7 6.08 5.11 9.95
N LEU A 8 4.93 5.06 9.28
CA LEU A 8 4.54 3.93 8.42
C LEU A 8 5.46 3.80 7.21
N ILE A 9 5.83 4.92 6.59
CA ILE A 9 6.80 4.95 5.48
C ILE A 9 8.19 4.52 5.95
N THR A 10 8.65 4.99 7.12
CA THR A 10 9.95 4.55 7.66
C THR A 10 9.97 3.05 7.95
N LYS A 11 8.86 2.49 8.45
CA LYS A 11 8.72 1.05 8.69
C LYS A 11 8.76 0.22 7.40
N SER A 12 8.23 0.75 6.29
CA SER A 12 8.25 0.00 5.03
C SER A 12 9.68 -0.32 4.60
N ALA A 13 10.63 0.62 4.77
CA ALA A 13 12.04 0.39 4.47
C ALA A 13 12.62 -0.79 5.28
N ALA A 14 12.36 -0.84 6.59
CA ALA A 14 12.81 -1.95 7.44
C ALA A 14 12.17 -3.29 7.06
N TYR A 15 10.92 -3.28 6.57
CA TYR A 15 10.27 -4.50 6.07
C TYR A 15 10.92 -5.02 4.79
N PHE A 16 11.31 -4.11 3.87
CA PHE A 16 12.04 -4.49 2.66
C PHE A 16 13.43 -5.05 2.97
N GLU A 17 14.14 -4.51 3.98
CA GLU A 17 15.39 -5.12 4.47
C GLU A 17 15.18 -6.55 4.99
N GLY A 18 14.00 -6.83 5.54
CA GLY A 18 13.58 -8.17 5.97
C GLY A 18 13.13 -9.11 4.84
N GLY A 19 13.19 -8.68 3.57
CA GLY A 19 12.82 -9.49 2.41
C GLY A 19 11.34 -9.45 2.03
N VAL A 20 10.56 -8.50 2.57
CA VAL A 20 9.18 -8.27 2.10
C VAL A 20 9.20 -7.87 0.63
N LEU A 21 8.34 -8.49 -0.18
CA LEU A 21 8.28 -8.26 -1.62
C LEU A 21 7.36 -7.08 -1.99
N SER A 22 6.36 -6.81 -1.16
CA SER A 22 5.39 -5.75 -1.36
C SER A 22 4.81 -5.27 -0.03
N TYR A 23 4.62 -3.96 0.11
CA TYR A 23 4.07 -3.34 1.32
C TYR A 23 2.86 -2.46 0.96
N TRP A 24 1.70 -2.77 1.54
CA TRP A 24 0.45 -2.07 1.27
C TRP A 24 0.10 -1.14 2.42
N LEU A 25 0.07 0.15 2.14
CA LEU A 25 -0.32 1.19 3.09
C LEU A 25 -1.73 1.66 2.79
N VAL A 26 -2.66 1.33 3.69
CA VAL A 26 -4.07 1.69 3.56
C VAL A 26 -4.34 2.98 4.34
N LEU A 27 -4.96 3.97 3.70
CA LEU A 27 -5.48 5.19 4.33
C LEU A 27 -7.02 5.18 4.25
N PRO A 28 -7.73 4.63 5.26
CA PRO A 28 -9.17 4.42 5.19
C PRO A 28 -9.98 5.71 5.07
N ASP A 29 -9.56 6.78 5.76
CA ASP A 29 -10.26 8.07 5.75
C ASP A 29 -10.26 8.72 4.35
N LEU A 30 -9.24 8.41 3.53
CA LEU A 30 -9.12 8.85 2.14
C LEU A 30 -9.57 7.79 1.14
N ARG A 31 -9.89 6.57 1.62
CA ARG A 31 -10.21 5.40 0.79
C ARG A 31 -9.18 5.17 -0.31
N SER A 32 -7.91 5.27 0.07
CA SER A 32 -6.77 5.07 -0.81
C SER A 32 -5.81 4.02 -0.25
N ILE A 33 -5.09 3.37 -1.15
CA ILE A 33 -4.07 2.39 -0.84
C ILE A 33 -2.82 2.73 -1.64
N TYR A 34 -1.66 2.68 -0.99
CA TYR A 34 -0.36 2.82 -1.61
C TYR A 34 0.34 1.47 -1.60
N VAL A 35 0.69 0.95 -2.77
CA VAL A 35 1.40 -0.33 -2.92
C VAL A 35 2.86 -0.02 -3.22
N PHE A 36 3.74 -0.37 -2.28
CA PHE A 36 5.17 -0.18 -2.41
C PHE A 36 5.80 -1.46 -2.97
N SER A 37 6.58 -1.33 -4.04
CA SER A 37 7.33 -2.43 -4.67
C SER A 37 8.82 -2.44 -4.31
N ALA A 38 9.30 -1.32 -3.74
CA ALA A 38 10.63 -1.12 -3.16
C ALA A 38 10.60 0.11 -2.21
N PRO A 39 11.64 0.34 -1.38
CA PRO A 39 11.72 1.55 -0.55
C PRO A 39 11.63 2.83 -1.39
N GLY A 40 10.57 3.62 -1.15
CA GLY A 40 10.32 4.88 -1.85
C GLY A 40 9.66 4.75 -3.23
N GLU A 41 9.49 3.54 -3.76
CA GLU A 41 8.77 3.28 -5.00
C GLU A 41 7.37 2.74 -4.69
N TYR A 42 6.34 3.49 -5.06
CA TYR A 42 4.96 3.10 -4.82
C TYR A 42 4.00 3.61 -5.90
N GLU A 43 2.89 2.90 -6.01
CA GLU A 43 1.72 3.33 -6.77
C GLU A 43 0.55 3.58 -5.83
N SER A 44 -0.25 4.60 -6.13
CA SER A 44 -1.43 4.97 -5.34
C SER A 44 -2.70 4.60 -6.08
N PHE A 45 -3.61 3.95 -5.38
CA PHE A 45 -4.91 3.54 -5.87
C PHE A 45 -6.01 4.15 -4.99
N ASN A 46 -7.05 4.67 -5.60
CA ASN A 46 -8.23 5.22 -4.95
C ASN A 46 -9.37 4.20 -4.98
N LYS A 47 -10.45 4.49 -4.24
CA LYS A 47 -11.64 3.64 -4.16
C LYS A 47 -12.12 3.05 -5.50
N GLU A 48 -12.12 3.82 -6.58
CA GLU A 48 -12.68 3.38 -7.86
C GLU A 48 -11.67 2.63 -8.73
N ASP A 49 -10.40 2.57 -8.31
CA ASP A 49 -9.33 1.94 -9.07
C ASP A 49 -9.31 0.42 -8.83
N LYS A 50 -8.76 -0.29 -9.82
CA LYS A 50 -8.31 -1.65 -9.68
C LYS A 50 -6.86 -1.61 -9.20
N LEU A 51 -6.62 -2.09 -7.99
CA LEU A 51 -5.29 -2.22 -7.41
C LEU A 51 -4.58 -3.40 -8.05
N GLU A 52 -3.33 -3.18 -8.44
CA GLU A 52 -2.45 -4.22 -8.98
C GLU A 52 -1.13 -4.24 -8.20
N ASP A 53 -0.74 -5.42 -7.74
CA ASP A 53 0.56 -5.68 -7.14
C ASP A 53 1.39 -6.57 -8.09
N PRO A 54 2.33 -5.98 -8.84
CA PRO A 54 3.09 -6.72 -9.84
C PRO A 54 4.11 -7.70 -9.24
N ARG A 55 4.46 -7.56 -7.95
CA ARG A 55 5.42 -8.45 -7.29
C ARG A 55 4.78 -9.77 -6.87
N LEU A 56 3.50 -9.71 -6.52
CA LEU A 56 2.72 -10.85 -6.03
C LEU A 56 1.63 -11.30 -7.00
N GLU A 57 1.50 -10.63 -8.16
CA GLU A 57 0.46 -10.88 -9.17
C GLU A 57 -0.96 -10.81 -8.57
N ILE A 58 -1.17 -9.88 -7.63
CA ILE A 58 -2.47 -9.66 -6.97
C ILE A 58 -3.21 -8.54 -7.69
N GLU A 59 -4.49 -8.76 -7.96
CA GLU A 59 -5.38 -7.77 -8.54
C GLU A 59 -6.64 -7.65 -7.67
N LEU A 60 -7.08 -6.43 -7.37
CA LEU A 60 -8.21 -6.18 -6.48
C LEU A 60 -9.03 -4.95 -6.88
N GLU A 61 -10.34 -5.11 -6.99
CA GLU A 61 -11.27 -4.01 -7.22
C GLU A 61 -11.52 -3.25 -5.90
N LEU A 62 -10.99 -2.04 -5.75
CA LEU A 62 -11.07 -1.31 -4.47
C LEU A 62 -12.49 -0.83 -4.12
N LYS A 63 -13.37 -0.75 -5.12
CA LYS A 63 -14.79 -0.41 -4.92
C LYS A 63 -15.48 -1.39 -3.98
N ASP A 64 -15.02 -2.64 -3.96
CA ASP A 64 -15.57 -3.69 -3.13
C ASP A 64 -15.01 -3.72 -1.70
N ILE A 65 -13.86 -3.08 -1.49
CA ILE A 65 -13.19 -2.97 -0.18
C ILE A 65 -13.73 -1.79 0.62
N PHE A 66 -13.92 -0.62 -0.03
CA PHE A 66 -14.34 0.62 0.63
C PHE A 66 -15.85 0.91 0.48
N LYS A 67 -16.69 -0.10 0.66
CA LYS A 67 -18.16 0.02 0.57
C LYS A 67 -18.74 1.03 1.55
#